data_AF-A0A2A5H5B9-F1
#
_entry.id   AF-A0A2A5H5B9-F1
#
_cell.length_a   1.000
_cell.length_b   1.000
_cell.length_c   1.000
_cell.angle_alpha   90.00
_cell.angle_beta   90.00
_cell.angle_gamma   90.00
#
_symmetry.space_group_name_H-M   'P 1'
#
loop_
_entity.id
_entity.type
_entity.pdbx_description
1 polymer ?
#
loop_
_entity_poly.entity_id
_entity_poly.type
_entity_poly.pdbx_seq_one_letter_code
_entity_poly.pdbx_strand_id
1 'polypeptide(L)' 'MLMQSGLRDILESSNTEFNIIEEFSELMPRRKVLLCDHLFTEGRQAFYNTVEILWPESSRADAKRLEKFLFSLKNRSH' A
#
# COMPACT_ATOMS: atom_id res chain seq x y z
N MET A 1 -0.98 20.29 -43.24
CA MET A 1 -1.84 20.13 -42.05
C MET A 1 -1.04 19.40 -40.99
N LEU A 2 -0.67 20.08 -39.91
CA LEU A 2 0.08 19.53 -38.79
C LEU A 2 -0.91 18.86 -37.82
N MET A 3 -0.80 17.55 -37.64
CA MET A 3 -1.52 16.80 -36.60
C MET A 3 -0.49 16.27 -35.60
N GLN A 4 -0.03 17.15 -34.72
CA GLN A 4 0.63 16.79 -33.46
C GLN A 4 -0.47 16.47 -32.44
N SER A 5 -0.89 15.21 -32.33
CA SER A 5 -1.90 14.80 -31.32
C SER A 5 -1.72 13.35 -30.87
N GLY A 6 -0.48 12.95 -30.58
CA GLY A 6 -0.17 11.62 -30.02
C GLY A 6 0.51 11.63 -28.65
N LEU A 7 0.77 12.82 -28.07
CA LEU A 7 1.57 12.96 -26.83
C LEU A 7 0.76 13.51 -25.63
N ARG A 8 -0.58 13.59 -25.73
CA ARG A 8 -1.41 14.10 -24.61
C ARG A 8 -1.95 12.99 -23.70
N ASP A 9 -2.13 11.77 -24.20
CA ASP A 9 -2.65 10.64 -23.40
C ASP A 9 -1.60 10.01 -22.46
N ILE A 10 -0.31 10.24 -22.68
CA ILE A 10 0.75 9.65 -21.85
C ILE A 10 0.99 10.48 -20.58
N LEU A 11 0.52 11.73 -20.53
CA LEU A 11 0.77 12.62 -19.39
C LEU A 11 -0.28 12.54 -18.27
N GLU A 12 -1.43 11.89 -18.50
CA GLU A 12 -2.50 11.79 -17.50
C GLU A 12 -2.35 10.57 -16.55
N SER A 13 -1.23 9.85 -16.63
CA SER A 13 -0.88 8.77 -15.69
C SER A 13 0.14 9.17 -14.61
N SER A 14 0.66 10.40 -14.64
CA SER A 14 1.81 10.81 -13.83
C SER A 14 1.45 11.54 -12.54
N ASN A 15 0.35 11.14 -11.89
CA ASN A 15 0.11 11.49 -10.50
C ASN A 15 -0.57 10.31 -9.78
N THR A 16 -0.02 9.11 -9.96
CA THR A 16 -0.38 7.97 -9.13
C THR A 16 0.18 8.25 -7.74
N GLU A 17 -0.61 8.97 -6.92
CA GLU A 17 -0.36 9.08 -5.49
C GLU A 17 -0.16 7.66 -4.95
N PHE A 18 0.96 7.45 -4.25
CA PHE A 18 1.30 6.15 -3.70
C PHE A 18 0.14 5.59 -2.88
N ASN A 19 -0.43 4.47 -3.31
CA ASN A 19 -1.57 3.85 -2.66
C ASN A 19 -1.18 2.54 -2.00
N ILE A 20 -0.88 2.64 -0.70
CA ILE A 20 -0.45 1.49 0.11
C ILE A 20 -1.44 0.31 0.11
N ILE A 21 -2.73 0.54 -0.17
CA ILE A 21 -3.73 -0.53 -0.18
C ILE A 21 -3.67 -1.33 -1.49
N GLU A 22 -3.41 -0.67 -2.61
CA GLU A 22 -3.17 -1.33 -3.90
C GLU A 22 -1.86 -2.10 -3.85
N GLU A 23 -0.79 -1.46 -3.38
CA GLU A 23 0.50 -2.10 -3.15
C GLU A 23 0.40 -3.32 -2.23
N PHE A 24 -0.35 -3.19 -1.12
CA PHE A 24 -0.63 -4.33 -0.25
C PHE A 24 -1.37 -5.44 -1.00
N SER A 25 -2.29 -5.12 -1.90
CA SER A 25 -3.06 -6.09 -2.68
C SER A 25 -2.22 -6.81 -3.72
N GLU A 26 -1.21 -6.14 -4.29
CA GLU A 26 -0.24 -6.74 -5.21
C GLU A 26 0.86 -7.54 -4.48
N LEU A 27 1.05 -7.29 -3.18
CA LEU A 27 2.04 -7.97 -2.37
C LEU A 27 1.81 -9.50 -2.34
N MET A 28 2.91 -10.27 -2.38
CA MET A 28 2.85 -11.73 -2.31
C MET A 28 2.14 -12.21 -1.03
N PRO A 29 1.34 -13.30 -1.09
CA PRO A 29 0.58 -13.80 0.06
C PRO A 29 1.43 -14.02 1.31
N ARG A 30 2.66 -14.52 1.17
CA ARG A 30 3.59 -14.71 2.30
C ARG A 30 3.92 -13.41 3.03
N ARG A 31 4.12 -12.31 2.29
CA ARG A 31 4.43 -11.00 2.88
C ARG A 31 3.19 -10.34 3.49
N LYS A 32 1.99 -10.59 2.94
CA LYS A 32 0.72 -10.17 3.55
C LYS A 32 0.53 -10.83 4.92
N VAL A 33 0.79 -12.13 5.01
CA VAL A 33 0.74 -12.88 6.27
C VAL A 33 1.76 -12.34 7.26
N LEU A 34 2.99 -12.06 6.81
CA LEU A 34 4.03 -11.44 7.65
C LEU A 34 3.57 -10.08 8.22
N LEU A 35 2.99 -9.20 7.38
CA LEU A 35 2.47 -7.91 7.84
C LEU A 35 1.34 -8.07 8.88
N CYS A 36 0.44 -9.03 8.66
CA CYS A 36 -0.59 -9.37 9.64
C CYS A 36 0.02 -9.91 10.94
N ASP A 37 1.01 -10.80 10.87
CA ASP A 37 1.65 -11.37 12.05
C ASP A 37 2.43 -10.32 12.85
N HIS A 38 3.20 -9.46 12.17
CA HIS A 38 3.86 -8.33 12.82
C HIS A 38 2.84 -7.38 13.46
N LEU A 39 1.69 -7.13 12.81
CA LEU A 39 0.66 -6.25 13.37
C LEU A 39 -0.06 -6.84 14.59
N PHE A 40 -0.39 -8.13 14.55
CA PHE A 40 -1.25 -8.77 15.56
C PHE A 40 -0.49 -9.55 16.64
N THR A 41 0.72 -10.01 16.37
CA THR A 41 1.54 -10.87 17.25
C THR A 41 2.70 -10.09 17.85
N GLU A 42 3.55 -9.47 17.03
CA GLU A 42 4.77 -8.78 17.50
C GLU A 42 4.49 -7.35 17.98
N GLY A 43 3.48 -6.71 17.40
CA GLY A 43 3.00 -5.39 17.79
C GLY A 43 3.25 -4.31 16.76
N ARG A 44 2.55 -3.18 16.96
CA ARG A 44 2.46 -2.09 15.99
C ARG A 44 3.82 -1.58 15.49
N GLN A 45 4.84 -1.53 16.34
CA GLN A 45 6.15 -1.03 15.95
C GLN A 45 6.84 -1.93 14.90
N ALA A 46 6.75 -3.25 15.03
CA ALA A 46 7.26 -4.19 14.04
C ALA A 46 6.54 -4.02 12.69
N PHE A 47 5.22 -3.80 12.72
CA PHE A 47 4.43 -3.48 11.54
C PHE A 47 4.89 -2.19 10.85
N TYR A 48 5.03 -1.08 11.58
CA TYR A 48 5.48 0.19 10.99
C TYR A 48 6.88 0.08 10.39
N ASN A 49 7.82 -0.60 11.07
CA ASN A 49 9.16 -0.85 10.52
C ASN A 49 9.10 -1.68 9.24
N THR A 50 8.23 -2.69 9.20
CA THR A 50 8.07 -3.55 8.01
C THR A 50 7.47 -2.79 6.84
N VAL A 51 6.49 -1.91 7.10
CA VAL A 51 5.92 -1.03 6.09
C VAL A 51 6.97 -0.09 5.51
N GLU A 52 7.82 0.50 6.36
CA GLU A 52 8.92 1.37 5.93
C GLU A 52 9.98 0.62 5.10
N ILE A 53 10.26 -0.65 5.42
CA ILE A 53 11.18 -1.50 4.65
C ILE A 53 10.58 -1.91 3.31
N LEU A 54 9.28 -2.24 3.27
CA LEU A 54 8.60 -2.67 2.05
C LEU A 54 8.30 -1.50 1.12
N TRP A 55 7.97 -0.34 1.69
CA TRP A 55 7.54 0.86 0.98
C TRP A 55 8.17 2.11 1.60
N PRO A 56 9.42 2.43 1.25
CA PRO A 56 10.10 3.61 1.75
C PRO A 56 9.44 4.92 1.29
N GLU A 57 8.65 4.89 0.20
CA GLU A 57 7.86 6.04 -0.26
C GLU A 57 6.55 6.22 0.51
N SER A 58 6.17 5.25 1.36
CA SER A 58 4.95 5.34 2.16
C SER A 58 5.08 6.39 3.27
N SER A 59 4.01 7.17 3.47
CA SER A 59 3.94 8.09 4.60
C SER A 59 3.47 7.36 5.85
N ARG A 60 3.73 7.94 7.03
CA ARG A 60 3.16 7.45 8.30
C ARG A 60 1.63 7.40 8.28
N ALA A 61 1.00 8.28 7.50
CA ALA A 61 -0.44 8.26 7.27
C ALA A 61 -0.90 7.00 6.53
N ASP A 62 -0.12 6.55 5.54
CA ASP A 62 -0.39 5.35 4.75
C ASP A 62 -0.26 4.10 5.60
N ALA A 63 0.82 3.98 6.38
CA ALA A 63 0.99 2.87 7.32
C ALA A 63 -0.20 2.76 8.29
N LYS A 64 -0.70 3.89 8.81
CA LYS A 64 -1.88 3.93 9.68
C LYS A 64 -3.18 3.56 8.93
N ARG A 65 -3.28 3.90 7.64
CA ARG A 65 -4.40 3.51 6.78
C ARG A 65 -4.39 2.00 6.55
N LEU A 66 -3.23 1.41 6.27
CA LEU A 66 -3.05 -0.02 6.13
C LEU A 66 -3.36 -0.76 7.44
N GLU A 67 -2.90 -0.25 8.59
CA GLU A 67 -3.26 -0.79 9.92
C GLU A 67 -4.78 -0.89 10.08
N LYS A 68 -5.50 0.22 9.85
CA LYS A 68 -6.98 0.24 9.95
C LYS A 68 -7.64 -0.74 8.98
N PHE A 69 -7.12 -0.83 7.76
CA PHE A 69 -7.62 -1.76 6.75
C PHE A 69 -7.48 -3.22 7.21
N LEU A 70 -6.31 -3.60 7.73
CA LEU A 70 -6.04 -4.93 8.27
C LEU A 70 -6.91 -5.26 9.49
N PHE A 71 -7.12 -4.31 10.39
CA PHE A 71 -8.06 -4.47 11.51
C PHE A 71 -9.51 -4.66 11.03
N SER A 72 -9.92 -3.93 10.00
CA SER A 72 -11.26 -4.08 9.41
C SER A 72 -11.44 -5.44 8.73
N LEU A 73 -10.41 -5.94 8.03
CA LEU A 73 -10.40 -7.28 7.44
C LEU A 73 -10.52 -8.38 8.50
N LYS A 74 -9.77 -8.25 9.60
CA LYS A 74 -9.86 -9.20 10.72
C LYS A 74 -11.27 -9.26 11.31
N ASN A 75 -11.90 -8.10 11.52
CA ASN A 75 -13.25 -8.03 12.09
C ASN A 75 -14.36 -8.48 11.13
N ARG A 76 -14.11 -8.50 9.81
CA ARG A 76 -15.05 -9.01 8.80
C ARG A 76 -14.95 -10.52 8.56
N SER A 77 -13.92 -11.21 9.06
CA SER A 77 -13.76 -12.66 8.86
C SER A 77 -14.56 -13.49 9.87
N HIS A 78 -15.75 -13.04 10.26
CA HIS A 78 -16.59 -13.68 11.27
C HIS A 78 -18.00 -13.97 10.76
#